data_AF-A0A354X9B4-F1
#
_entry.id   AF-A0A354X9B4-F1
#
_cell.length_a   1.000
_cell.length_b   1.000
_cell.length_c   1.000
_cell.angle_alpha   90.00
_cell.angle_beta   90.00
_cell.angle_gamma   90.00
#
_symmetry.space_group_name_H-M   'P 1'
#
loop_
_entity.id
_entity.type
_entity.pdbx_description
1 polymer ?
#
loop_
_entity_poly.entity_id
_entity_poly.type
_entity_poly.pdbx_seq_one_letter_code
_entity_poly.pdbx_strand_id
1 'polypeptide(L)' 'TKSRIGAPKDQKRTLDALGLRKLNRVVEHEDTPSIRGLIRKVHHLVTVIE' A
#
# COMPACT_ATOMS: atom_id res chain seq x y z
N THR A 1 -5.50 9.17 1.36
CA THR A 1 -5.75 7.70 1.44
C THR A 1 -7.11 7.36 0.86
N LYS A 2 -7.23 6.30 0.06
CA LYS A 2 -8.50 5.83 -0.54
C LYS A 2 -8.79 4.37 -0.12
N SER A 3 -10.05 3.95 -0.24
CA SER A 3 -10.46 2.57 0.05
C SER A 3 -9.93 1.56 -0.99
N ARG A 4 -9.71 0.31 -0.55
CA ARG A 4 -9.36 -0.83 -1.43
C ARG A 4 -10.54 -1.42 -2.19
N ILE A 5 -11.77 -0.98 -1.89
CA ILE A 5 -12.99 -1.41 -2.58
C ILE A 5 -12.95 -0.86 -4.02
N GLY A 6 -13.28 -1.70 -5.01
CA GLY A 6 -13.19 -1.33 -6.43
C GLY A 6 -11.77 -1.32 -7.02
N ALA A 7 -10.72 -1.43 -6.20
CA ALA A 7 -9.34 -1.50 -6.72
C ALA A 7 -9.10 -2.82 -7.50
N PRO A 8 -8.28 -2.78 -8.58
CA PRO A 8 -7.83 -3.96 -9.30
C PRO A 8 -7.21 -5.04 -8.40
N LYS A 9 -7.31 -6.31 -8.81
CA LYS A 9 -6.86 -7.47 -8.02
C LYS A 9 -5.38 -7.39 -7.64
N ASP A 10 -4.55 -6.87 -8.53
CA ASP A 10 -3.11 -6.74 -8.33
C ASP A 10 -2.74 -5.61 -7.35
N GLN A 11 -3.46 -4.48 -7.34
CA GLN A 11 -3.33 -3.45 -6.33
C GLN A 11 -3.77 -3.96 -4.95
N LYS A 12 -4.87 -4.73 -4.89
CA LYS A 12 -5.30 -5.40 -3.65
C LYS A 12 -4.21 -6.31 -3.08
N ARG A 13 -3.58 -7.15 -3.92
CA ARG A 13 -2.45 -8.00 -3.52
C ARG A 13 -1.25 -7.20 -3.05
N THR A 14 -0.99 -6.05 -3.68
CA THR A 14 0.10 -5.14 -3.28
C THR A 14 -0.16 -4.56 -1.89
N LEU A 15 -1.38 -4.11 -1.61
CA LEU A 15 -1.77 -3.66 -0.27
C LEU A 15 -1.66 -4.80 0.76
N ASP A 16 -2.05 -6.02 0.40
CA ASP A 16 -1.91 -7.18 1.29
C ASP A 16 -0.45 -7.52 1.60
N ALA A 17 0.45 -7.41 0.60
CA ALA A 17 1.89 -7.59 0.77
C ALA A 17 2.52 -6.52 1.68
N LEU A 18 2.03 -5.28 1.59
CA LEU A 18 2.42 -4.18 2.50
C LEU A 18 1.74 -4.27 3.89
N GLY A 19 0.90 -5.28 4.14
CA GLY A 19 0.19 -5.45 5.42
C GLY A 19 -1.02 -4.54 5.62
N LEU A 20 -1.47 -3.84 4.58
CA LEU A 20 -2.56 -2.85 4.61
C LEU A 20 -3.92 -3.50 4.31
N ARG A 21 -4.44 -4.24 5.30
CA ARG A 21 -5.72 -4.98 5.15
C ARG A 21 -6.97 -4.18 5.49
N LYS A 22 -6.85 -3.11 6.29
CA LYS A 22 -7.95 -2.25 6.76
C LYS A 22 -7.65 -0.78 6.46
N LEU A 23 -8.69 0.05 6.35
CA LEU A 23 -8.52 1.51 6.25
C LEU A 23 -7.82 2.06 7.50
N ASN A 24 -7.03 3.13 7.30
CA ASN A 24 -6.27 3.84 8.34
C ASN A 24 -5.27 2.96 9.12
N ARG A 25 -4.94 1.77 8.63
CA ARG A 25 -3.87 0.96 9.21
C ARG A 25 -2.52 1.55 8.83
N VAL A 26 -1.63 1.68 9.81
CA VAL A 26 -0.24 2.09 9.64
C VAL A 26 0.65 0.86 9.82
N VAL A 27 1.66 0.74 8.97
CA VAL A 27 2.67 -0.34 9.03
C VAL A 27 4.01 0.28 8.66
N GLU A 28 5.03 0.00 9.47
CA GLU A 28 6.41 0.40 9.21
C GLU A 28 7.10 -0.65 8.32
N HIS A 29 7.91 -0.18 7.37
CA HIS A 29 8.70 -1.02 6.48
C HIS A 29 10.08 -0.40 6.30
N GLU A 30 11.09 -1.23 6.07
CA GLU A 30 12.43 -0.76 5.68
C GLU A 30 12.40 -0.12 4.29
N ASP A 31 13.14 0.99 4.10
CA ASP A 31 13.26 1.66 2.80
C ASP A 31 14.14 0.86 1.83
N THR A 32 13.52 -0.15 1.21
CA THR A 32 14.13 -0.94 0.15
C THR A 32 13.56 -0.56 -1.22
N PRO A 33 14.33 -0.72 -2.32
CA PRO A 33 13.83 -0.48 -3.67
C PRO A 33 12.55 -1.26 -4.01
N SER A 34 12.43 -2.48 -3.46
CA SER A 34 11.26 -3.35 -3.61
C SER A 34 10.01 -2.72 -2.96
N ILE A 35 10.10 -2.28 -1.70
CA ILE A 35 8.99 -1.63 -1.00
C ILE A 35 8.60 -0.33 -1.72
N ARG A 36 9.59 0.47 -2.13
CA ARG A 36 9.34 1.70 -2.91
C ARG A 36 8.61 1.42 -4.22
N GLY A 37 8.92 0.31 -4.90
CA GLY A 37 8.22 -0.15 -6.10
C GLY A 37 6.76 -0.50 -5.83
N LEU A 38 6.49 -1.22 -4.73
CA LEU A 38 5.13 -1.54 -4.30
C LEU A 38 4.34 -0.27 -3.96
N ILE A 39 4.92 0.66 -3.20
CA ILE A 39 4.30 1.94 -2.85
C ILE A 39 3.93 2.73 -4.10
N ARG A 40 4.85 2.86 -5.08
CA ARG A 40 4.58 3.56 -6.34
C ARG A 40 3.36 3.00 -7.08
N LYS A 41 3.18 1.68 -7.08
CA LYS A 41 2.03 1.01 -7.71
C LYS A 41 0.68 1.36 -7.07
N VAL A 42 0.68 1.65 -5.77
CA VAL A 42 -0.55 1.95 -4.99
C VAL A 42 -0.53 3.36 -4.37
N HIS A 43 0.27 4.27 -4.93
CA HIS A 43 0.53 5.60 -4.33
C HIS A 43 -0.75 6.42 -4.08
N HIS A 44 -1.79 6.24 -4.90
CA HIS A 44 -3.09 6.91 -4.75
C HIS A 44 -4.00 6.30 -3.68
N LEU A 45 -3.65 5.10 -3.18
CA LEU A 45 -4.39 4.39 -2.13
C LEU A 45 -3.76 4.60 -0.75
N VAL A 46 -2.44 4.81 -0.68
CA VAL A 46 -1.68 4.95 0.56
C VAL A 46 -1.24 6.38 0.80
N THR A 47 -0.78 6.66 2.02
CA THR A 47 -0.05 7.88 2.37
C THR A 47 1.24 7.43 3.03
N VAL A 48 2.36 8.00 2.61
CA VAL A 48 3.67 7.77 3.23
C VAL A 48 3.86 8.81 4.34
N ILE A 49 4.34 8.36 5.48
CA ILE A 49 4.67 9.19 6.65
C ILE A 49 6.18 9.04 6.85
N GLU A 50 6.87 10.14 7.17
CA GLU A 50 8.31 10.17 7.50
C GLU A 50 8.56 9.86 8.97
#